data_AF-A0A353LJQ5-F1
#
_entry.id   AF-A0A353LJQ5-F1
#
_cell.length_a   1.000
_cell.length_b   1.000
_cell.length_c   1.000
_cell.angle_alpha   90.00
_cell.angle_beta   90.00
_cell.angle_gamma   90.00
#
_symmetry.space_group_name_H-M   'P 1'
#
loop_
_entity.id
_entity.type
_entity.pdbx_description
1 polymer ?
#
loop_
_entity_poly.entity_id
_entity_poly.type
_entity_poly.pdbx_seq_one_letter_code
_entity_poly.pdbx_strand_id
1 'polypeptide(L)'
;DISAEYYNYVQQTLRMRNLRQALNLSRERLRIVEARYQIGSLSRLDLQQARVDFNADSSQLIQQYEVLHSSRILLNEMMGTGNVEQHFMAADTTISFDPMLSKPALYDNMMKVNTA
;
A
#
# COMPACT_ATOMS: atom_id res chain seq x y z
N ASP A 1 -1.77 -20.29 -0.53
CA ASP A 1 -0.97 -19.60 -1.56
C ASP A 1 -1.73 -18.47 -2.24
N ILE A 2 -2.77 -18.73 -3.05
CA ILE A 2 -3.54 -17.66 -3.74
C ILE A 2 -4.15 -16.63 -2.77
N SER A 3 -4.77 -17.09 -1.68
CA SER A 3 -5.37 -16.19 -0.67
C SER A 3 -4.33 -15.28 -0.02
N ALA A 4 -3.13 -15.80 0.24
CA ALA A 4 -2.04 -15.01 0.82
C ALA A 4 -1.58 -13.91 -0.14
N GLU A 5 -1.41 -14.21 -1.43
CA GLU A 5 -1.03 -13.20 -2.42
C GLU A 5 -2.16 -12.19 -2.68
N TYR A 6 -3.43 -12.63 -2.63
CA TYR A 6 -4.55 -11.70 -2.68
C TYR A 6 -4.47 -10.65 -1.57
N TYR A 7 -4.27 -11.08 -0.32
CA TYR A 7 -4.12 -10.15 0.81
C TYR A 7 -2.85 -9.30 0.72
N ASN A 8 -1.75 -9.82 0.17
CA ASN A 8 -0.56 -9.05 -0.16
C ASN A 8 -0.87 -7.93 -1.16
N TYR A 9 -1.49 -8.25 -2.30
CA TYR A 9 -1.90 -7.27 -3.31
C TYR A 9 -2.78 -6.15 -2.73
N VAL A 10 -3.73 -6.53 -1.88
CA VAL A 10 -4.59 -5.60 -1.15
C VAL A 10 -3.78 -4.67 -0.24
N GLN A 11 -2.83 -5.22 0.52
CA GLN A 11 -1.93 -4.44 1.38
C GLN A 11 -1.06 -3.47 0.56
N GLN A 12 -0.51 -3.91 -0.58
CA GLN A 12 0.28 -3.05 -1.48
C GLN A 12 -0.59 -1.92 -2.05
N THR A 13 -1.85 -2.19 -2.36
CA THR A 13 -2.82 -1.18 -2.82
C THR A 13 -3.06 -0.12 -1.75
N LEU A 14 -3.22 -0.52 -0.49
CA LEU A 14 -3.38 0.41 0.63
C LEU A 14 -2.11 1.25 0.85
N ARG A 15 -0.93 0.61 0.80
CA ARG A 15 0.35 1.31 0.91
C ARG A 15 0.53 2.35 -0.20
N MET A 16 0.19 1.99 -1.43
CA MET A 16 0.16 2.91 -2.57
C MET A 16 -0.71 4.13 -2.31
N ARG A 17 -1.94 3.95 -1.78
CA ARG A 17 -2.83 5.05 -1.42
C ARG A 17 -2.21 5.98 -0.37
N ASN A 18 -1.56 5.43 0.66
CA ASN A 18 -0.89 6.21 1.70
C ASN A 18 0.30 7.01 1.14
N LEU A 19 1.12 6.42 0.27
CA LEU A 19 2.23 7.12 -0.39
C LEU A 19 1.73 8.27 -1.27
N ARG A 20 0.60 8.09 -1.98
CA ARG A 20 -0.02 9.19 -2.75
C ARG A 20 -0.45 10.34 -1.85
N GLN A 21 -0.99 10.06 -0.67
CA GLN A 21 -1.34 11.09 0.31
C GLN A 21 -0.09 11.81 0.85
N ALA A 22 0.96 11.06 1.20
CA ALA A 22 2.23 11.62 1.65
C ALA A 22 2.85 12.55 0.60
N LEU A 23 2.88 12.11 -0.67
CA LEU A 23 3.36 12.93 -1.78
C LEU A 23 2.54 14.22 -1.98
N ASN A 24 1.21 14.14 -1.81
CA ASN A 24 0.37 15.33 -1.90
C ASN A 24 0.70 16.32 -0.78
N LEU A 25 0.98 15.83 0.42
CA LEU A 25 1.40 16.66 1.55
C LEU A 25 2.77 17.31 1.32
N SER A 26 3.77 16.56 0.83
CA SER A 26 5.09 17.13 0.54
C SER A 26 5.06 18.10 -0.63
N ARG A 27 4.19 17.89 -1.63
CA ARG A 27 3.92 18.88 -2.69
C ARG A 27 3.40 20.19 -2.12
N GLU A 28 2.44 20.14 -1.22
CA GLU A 28 1.88 21.34 -0.60
C GLU A 28 2.90 22.03 0.30
N ARG A 29 3.71 21.27 1.04
CA ARG A 29 4.83 21.81 1.82
C ARG A 29 5.83 22.54 0.92
N LEU A 30 6.23 21.94 -0.20
CA LEU A 30 7.12 22.57 -1.17
C LEU A 30 6.53 23.90 -1.68
N ARG A 31 5.25 23.91 -2.04
CA ARG A 31 4.53 25.14 -2.48
C ARG A 31 4.60 26.26 -1.44
N ILE A 32 4.38 25.94 -0.16
CA ILE A 32 4.45 26.90 0.94
C ILE A 32 5.87 27.44 1.12
N VAL A 33 6.87 26.55 1.09
CA VAL A 33 8.29 26.93 1.23
C VAL A 33 8.74 27.80 0.07
N GLU A 34 8.34 27.47 -1.16
CA GLU A 34 8.62 28.29 -2.35
C GLU A 34 8.03 29.70 -2.23
N ALA A 35 6.77 29.81 -1.80
CA ALA A 35 6.14 31.12 -1.57
C ALA A 35 6.87 31.95 -0.50
N ARG A 36 7.28 31.31 0.60
CA ARG A 36 8.03 31.98 1.68
C ARG A 36 9.45 32.38 1.29
N TYR A 37 10.10 31.57 0.46
CA TYR A 37 11.42 31.89 -0.10
C TYR A 37 11.35 33.11 -1.03
N GLN A 38 10.31 33.19 -1.88
CA GLN A 38 10.11 34.33 -2.80
C GLN A 38 9.95 35.67 -2.08
N ILE A 39 9.31 35.69 -0.90
CA ILE A 39 9.18 36.89 -0.07
C ILE A 39 10.39 37.15 0.85
N GLY A 40 11.46 36.35 0.73
CA GLY A 40 12.68 36.49 1.53
C GLY A 40 12.58 35.99 2.98
N SER A 41 11.51 35.28 3.35
CA SER A 41 11.26 34.81 4.72
C SER A 41 11.91 33.46 5.04
N LEU A 42 12.47 32.74 4.05
CA LEU A 42 13.13 31.45 4.24
C LEU A 42 14.47 31.40 3.50
N SER A 43 15.36 30.53 3.96
CA SER A 43 16.66 30.34 3.34
C SER A 43 16.56 29.45 2.09
N ARG A 44 17.56 29.55 1.21
CA ARG A 44 17.71 28.65 0.06
C ARG A 44 17.91 27.18 0.50
N LEU A 45 18.49 26.95 1.68
CA LEU A 45 18.66 25.62 2.25
C LEU A 45 17.30 24.98 2.56
N ASP A 46 16.37 25.71 3.17
CA ASP A 46 15.02 25.21 3.48
C ASP A 46 14.26 24.80 2.22
N LEU A 47 14.39 25.59 1.15
CA LEU A 47 13.83 25.26 -0.15
C LEU A 47 14.44 23.98 -0.74
N GLN A 48 15.76 23.82 -0.65
CA GLN A 48 16.42 22.62 -1.13
C GLN A 48 16.00 21.38 -0.34
N GLN A 49 15.84 21.49 0.97
CA GLN A 49 15.38 20.39 1.81
C GLN A 49 13.95 19.97 1.42
N ALA A 50 13.02 20.92 1.27
CA ALA A 50 11.65 20.62 0.87
C ALA A 50 11.57 19.93 -0.52
N ARG A 51 12.48 20.28 -1.44
CA ARG A 51 12.60 19.62 -2.75
C ARG A 51 13.14 18.19 -2.64
N VAL A 52 14.14 17.96 -1.78
CA VAL A 52 14.68 16.61 -1.54
C VAL A 52 13.59 15.71 -0.96
N ASP A 53 12.84 16.19 0.03
CA ASP A 53 11.73 15.44 0.64
C ASP A 53 10.67 15.07 -0.41
N PHE A 54 10.23 16.04 -1.22
CA PHE A 54 9.26 15.80 -2.29
C PHE A 54 9.77 14.77 -3.33
N ASN A 55 11.06 14.83 -3.68
CA ASN A 55 11.66 13.89 -4.62
C ASN A 55 11.78 12.49 -4.01
N ALA A 56 12.09 12.39 -2.71
CA ALA A 56 12.14 11.12 -2.00
C ALA A 56 10.75 10.45 -1.97
N ASP A 57 9.71 11.20 -1.60
CA ASP A 57 8.32 10.71 -1.60
C ASP A 57 7.87 10.29 -3.02
N SER A 58 8.23 11.08 -4.04
CA SER A 58 7.93 10.76 -5.43
C SER A 58 8.60 9.45 -5.87
N SER A 59 9.86 9.26 -5.49
CA SER A 59 10.62 8.05 -5.84
C SER A 59 10.06 6.81 -5.16
N GLN A 60 9.67 6.92 -3.88
CA GLN A 60 9.00 5.84 -3.16
C GLN A 60 7.67 5.46 -3.81
N LEU A 61 6.89 6.46 -4.25
CA LEU A 61 5.63 6.21 -4.94
C LEU A 61 5.86 5.43 -6.25
N ILE A 62 6.86 5.83 -7.05
CA ILE A 62 7.21 5.15 -8.31
C ILE A 62 7.62 3.70 -8.04
N GLN A 63 8.47 3.45 -7.04
CA GLN A 63 8.87 2.09 -6.66
C GLN A 63 7.68 1.24 -6.23
N GLN A 64 6.71 1.83 -5.53
CA GLN A 64 5.51 1.11 -5.11
C GLN A 64 4.62 0.72 -6.30
N TYR A 65 4.67 1.44 -7.43
CA TYR A 65 3.93 1.07 -8.64
C TYR A 65 4.43 -0.25 -9.19
N GLU A 66 5.75 -0.42 -9.24
CA GLU A 66 6.38 -1.68 -9.68
C GLU A 66 5.99 -2.83 -8.75
N VAL A 67 6.06 -2.64 -7.43
CA VAL A 67 5.68 -3.68 -6.45
C VAL A 67 4.22 -4.09 -6.63
N LEU A 68 3.31 -3.13 -6.77
CA LEU A 68 1.89 -3.41 -6.97
C LEU A 68 1.63 -4.11 -8.31
N HIS A 69 2.35 -3.70 -9.35
CA HIS A 69 2.27 -4.29 -10.68
C HIS A 69 2.73 -5.75 -10.69
N SER A 70 3.89 -6.05 -10.11
CA SER A 70 4.40 -7.41 -9.98
C SER A 70 3.46 -8.32 -9.17
N SER A 71 2.94 -7.82 -8.04
CA SER A 71 1.96 -8.56 -7.23
C SER A 71 0.68 -8.87 -8.01
N ARG A 72 0.20 -7.94 -8.84
CA ARG A 72 -0.96 -8.17 -9.72
C ARG A 72 -0.71 -9.29 -10.72
N ILE A 73 0.43 -9.27 -11.42
CA ILE A 73 0.78 -10.29 -12.41
C ILE A 73 0.83 -11.66 -11.74
N LEU A 74 1.54 -11.77 -10.61
CA LEU A 74 1.66 -13.02 -9.86
C LEU A 74 0.29 -13.57 -9.43
N LEU A 75 -0.58 -12.71 -8.91
CA LEU A 75 -1.93 -13.10 -8.52
C LEU A 75 -2.75 -13.60 -9.72
N ASN A 76 -2.69 -12.90 -10.86
CA ASN A 76 -3.34 -13.31 -12.10
C ASN A 76 -2.85 -14.66 -12.62
N GLU A 77 -1.54 -14.89 -12.60
CA GLU A 77 -0.92 -16.15 -12.98
C GLU A 77 -1.42 -17.30 -12.10
N MET A 78 -1.46 -17.10 -10.78
CA MET A 78 -1.95 -18.13 -9.86
C MET A 78 -3.46 -18.39 -9.98
N MET A 79 -4.26 -17.40 -10.39
CA MET A 79 -5.68 -17.59 -10.67
C MET A 79 -5.94 -18.22 -12.04
N GLY A 80 -4.91 -18.44 -12.86
CA GLY A 80 -5.05 -19.02 -14.19
C GLY A 80 -5.82 -18.13 -15.17
N THR A 81 -5.83 -16.81 -14.95
CA THR A 81 -6.53 -15.89 -15.84
C THR A 81 -5.81 -15.81 -17.20
N GLY A 82 -6.56 -15.86 -18.30
CA GLY A 82 -5.98 -15.72 -19.65
C GLY A 82 -5.39 -14.34 -19.95
N ASN A 83 -5.58 -13.35 -19.05
CA ASN A 83 -5.03 -12.00 -19.16
C ASN A 83 -4.35 -11.61 -17.84
N VAL A 84 -3.02 -11.65 -17.82
CA VAL A 84 -2.20 -11.30 -16.64
C VAL A 84 -2.23 -9.82 -16.25
N GLU A 85 -2.76 -8.96 -17.13
CA GLU A 85 -2.91 -7.52 -16.91
C GLU A 85 -4.31 -7.14 -16.41
N GLN A 86 -5.17 -8.12 -16.15
CA GLN A 86 -6.49 -7.86 -15.60
C GLN A 86 -6.38 -7.13 -14.26
N HIS A 87 -7.10 -6.01 -14.16
CA HIS A 87 -7.13 -5.20 -12.95
C HIS A 87 -8.16 -5.74 -11.95
N PHE A 88 -7.78 -5.78 -10.69
CA PHE A 88 -8.70 -6.08 -9.59
C PHE A 88 -8.91 -4.85 -8.73
N MET A 89 -10.15 -4.65 -8.32
CA MET A 89 -10.42 -3.75 -7.21
C MET A 89 -10.39 -4.59 -5.94
N ALA A 90 -9.40 -4.33 -5.08
CA ALA A 90 -9.42 -4.82 -3.71
C ALA A 90 -10.75 -4.43 -3.06
N ALA A 91 -11.51 -5.43 -2.59
CA ALA A 91 -12.73 -5.18 -1.83
C ALA A 91 -12.37 -4.47 -0.52
N ASP A 92 -13.32 -3.73 0.04
CA ASP A 92 -13.16 -3.08 1.35
C ASP A 92 -12.72 -4.12 2.38
N THR A 93 -11.57 -3.87 3.01
CA THR A 93 -10.93 -4.76 3.99
C THR A 93 -11.47 -4.58 5.39
N THR A 94 -12.69 -4.05 5.56
CA THR A 94 -13.32 -4.00 6.87
C THR A 94 -13.39 -5.41 7.45
N ILE A 95 -12.46 -5.73 8.35
CA ILE A 95 -12.35 -7.03 9.00
C ILE A 95 -13.53 -7.12 9.97
N SER A 96 -14.53 -7.94 9.63
CA SER A 96 -15.59 -8.29 10.57
C SER A 96 -15.02 -9.24 11.62
N PHE A 97 -14.86 -8.75 12.84
CA PHE A 97 -14.52 -9.60 13.98
C PHE A 97 -15.71 -10.50 14.31
N ASP A 98 -15.51 -11.82 14.30
CA ASP A 98 -16.52 -12.77 14.77
C ASP A 98 -16.28 -13.06 16.27
N PRO A 99 -17.08 -12.49 17.19
CA PRO A 99 -16.94 -12.74 18.61
C PRO A 99 -17.37 -14.15 19.04
N MET A 100 -18.02 -14.93 18.15
CA MET A 100 -18.50 -16.28 18.45
C MET A 100 -17.45 -17.37 18.20
N LEU A 101 -16.25 -17.01 17.73
CA LEU A 101 -15.15 -17.94 17.51
C LEU A 101 -14.57 -18.45 18.85
N SER A 102 -15.04 -19.61 19.31
CA SER A 102 -14.57 -20.26 20.53
C SER A 102 -13.20 -20.93 20.31
N LYS A 103 -12.15 -20.42 20.98
CA LYS A 103 -10.79 -21.00 20.93
C LYS A 103 -10.77 -22.52 21.25
N PRO A 104 -11.46 -23.01 22.30
CA PRO A 104 -11.56 -24.45 22.55
C PRO A 104 -12.15 -25.23 21.36
N ALA A 105 -13.23 -24.75 20.76
CA ALA A 105 -13.88 -25.42 19.64
C ALA A 105 -12.99 -25.48 18.38
N LEU A 106 -12.20 -24.44 18.12
CA LEU A 106 -11.22 -24.42 17.03
C LEU A 106 -10.09 -25.43 17.27
N TYR A 107 -9.62 -25.56 18.51
CA TYR A 107 -8.57 -26.53 18.87
C TYR A 107 -9.05 -27.97 18.70
N ASP A 108 -10.26 -28.28 19.17
CA ASP A 108 -10.84 -29.61 19.02
C ASP A 108 -11.06 -29.96 17.53
N ASN A 109 -11.51 -29.00 16.72
CA ASN A 109 -11.65 -29.19 15.27
C ASN A 109 -10.29 -29.38 14.58
N MET A 110 -9.26 -28.62 14.95
CA MET A 110 -7.90 -28.80 14.44
C MET A 110 -7.39 -30.21 14.71
N MET A 111 -7.56 -30.72 15.94
CA MET A 111 -7.14 -32.07 16.30
C MET A 111 -7.94 -33.14 15.54
N LYS A 112 -9.24 -32.96 15.29
CA LYS A 112 -10.02 -33.92 14.51
C LYS A 112 -9.64 -33.98 13.04
N VAL A 113 -9.30 -32.85 12.43
CA VAL A 113 -9.02 -32.76 10.99
C VAL A 113 -7.57 -33.13 10.65
N ASN A 114 -6.60 -32.77 11.51
CA ASN A 114 -5.18 -32.96 11.22
C ASN A 114 -4.59 -34.28 11.76
N THR A 115 -5.37 -35.06 12.52
CA THR A 115 -4.91 -36.32 13.15
C THR A 115 -5.64 -37.56 12.60
N ALA A 116 -6.42 -37.41 11.52
CA ALA A 116 -6.99 -38.50 10.73
C ALA A 116 -6.14 -38.70 9.46
#